data_AF-A0A7K4H3I7-F1
#
_entry.id   AF-A0A7K4H3I7-F1
#
_cell.length_a   1.000
_cell.length_b   1.000
_cell.length_c   1.000
_cell.angle_alpha   90.00
_cell.angle_beta   90.00
_cell.angle_gamma   90.00
#
_symmetry.space_group_name_H-M   'P 1'
#
loop_
_entity.id
_entity.type
_entity.pdbx_description
1 polymer ?
#
loop_
_entity_poly.entity_id
_entity_poly.type
_entity_poly.pdbx_seq_one_letter_code
_entity_poly.pdbx_strand_id
1 'polypeptide(L)'
;MKKSLFNEFLRVRKGKFKRDSIILKLKRKKIVSVYILEDDEKMLKSKRTPILPPPTPEKKYEIFIDSEQCDGCELCLSFCPKDIIEISKDEFNSRMLHYAIVIKPEECAGCRQCERLCPTVSLYILETDIKEVNNSE
;
A
#
# COMPACT_ATOMS: atom_id res chain seq x y z
N MET A 1 -15.48 0.57 -54.93
CA MET A 1 -16.73 0.41 -54.13
C MET A 1 -16.40 0.77 -52.70
N LYS A 2 -16.43 2.05 -52.31
CA LYS A 2 -17.58 2.76 -51.71
C LYS A 2 -18.27 2.02 -50.56
N LYS A 3 -18.29 2.74 -49.42
CA LYS A 3 -19.06 2.60 -48.16
C LYS A 3 -18.44 1.58 -47.18
N SER A 4 -17.98 1.96 -45.99
CA SER A 4 -18.67 2.79 -45.00
C SER A 4 -17.71 3.60 -44.11
N LEU A 5 -17.85 4.93 -44.18
CA LEU A 5 -17.56 5.86 -43.09
C LEU A 5 -18.81 5.89 -42.20
N PHE A 6 -18.67 5.51 -40.93
CA PHE A 6 -19.56 5.72 -39.75
C PHE A 6 -19.13 4.64 -38.74
N ASN A 7 -18.44 4.82 -37.61
CA ASN A 7 -18.14 5.90 -36.67
C ASN A 7 -16.70 5.64 -36.17
N GLU A 8 -15.72 6.52 -36.02
CA GLU A 8 -15.66 7.88 -35.49
C GLU A 8 -16.30 8.06 -34.11
N PHE A 9 -15.61 7.59 -33.06
CA PHE A 9 -15.29 8.39 -31.87
C PHE A 9 -14.34 7.63 -30.92
N LEU A 10 -13.25 8.30 -30.49
CA LEU A 10 -12.26 7.90 -29.46
C LEU A 10 -11.28 6.79 -29.89
N ARG A 11 -10.10 7.04 -30.48
CA ARG A 11 -9.00 7.93 -30.05
C ARG A 11 -8.74 7.70 -28.54
N VAL A 12 -7.76 6.90 -28.12
CA VAL A 12 -6.36 7.33 -27.95
C VAL A 12 -5.45 6.11 -27.61
N ARG A 13 -4.33 6.03 -28.35
CA ARG A 13 -3.00 5.43 -28.07
C ARG A 13 -2.81 3.91 -27.91
N LYS A 14 -2.32 3.35 -29.02
CA LYS A 14 -1.30 2.30 -29.11
C LYS A 14 -0.03 2.67 -28.29
N GLY A 15 0.42 1.78 -27.41
CA GLY A 15 1.77 1.73 -26.86
C GLY A 15 2.27 0.29 -26.86
N LYS A 16 3.31 -0.01 -27.64
CA LYS A 16 3.84 -1.37 -27.88
C LYS A 16 4.72 -1.80 -26.70
N PHE A 17 4.37 -2.92 -26.08
CA PHE A 17 5.19 -3.67 -25.11
C PHE A 17 6.31 -4.40 -25.88
N LYS A 18 7.59 -4.18 -25.55
CA LYS A 18 8.71 -5.00 -26.04
C LYS A 18 9.39 -5.67 -24.84
N ARG A 19 9.32 -7.00 -24.82
CA ARG A 19 10.11 -7.89 -23.96
C ARG A 19 11.46 -8.06 -24.66
N ASP A 20 12.57 -7.77 -23.98
CA ASP A 20 13.86 -8.38 -24.32
C ASP A 20 14.67 -8.58 -23.04
N SER A 21 15.13 -9.81 -22.90
CA SER A 21 15.90 -10.43 -21.83
C SER A 21 17.36 -9.96 -21.85
N ILE A 22 17.87 -9.39 -20.74
CA ILE A 22 19.32 -9.27 -20.51
C ILE A 22 19.65 -9.68 -19.07
N ILE A 23 20.40 -10.78 -18.97
CA ILE A 23 21.04 -11.31 -17.77
C ILE A 23 22.15 -10.33 -17.34
N LEU A 24 22.09 -9.79 -16.12
CA LEU A 24 23.22 -9.09 -15.50
C LEU A 24 23.54 -9.70 -14.13
N LYS A 25 24.76 -10.24 -14.06
CA LYS A 25 25.36 -10.97 -12.94
C LYS A 25 25.41 -10.12 -11.66
N LEU A 26 24.89 -10.72 -10.59
CA LEU A 26 24.98 -10.31 -9.20
C LEU A 26 26.43 -10.01 -8.74
N LYS A 27 26.63 -8.84 -8.13
CA LYS A 27 27.64 -8.63 -7.07
C LYS A 27 26.94 -8.01 -5.85
N ARG A 28 26.51 -8.90 -4.94
CA ARG A 28 26.45 -8.74 -3.47
C ARG A 28 26.20 -7.32 -2.92
N LYS A 29 24.95 -7.01 -2.52
CA LYS A 29 24.47 -6.88 -1.12
C LYS A 29 23.28 -5.90 -1.04
N LYS A 30 22.28 -6.35 -0.27
CA LYS A 30 21.05 -5.65 0.19
C LYS A 30 20.00 -5.39 -0.89
N ILE A 31 19.13 -6.36 -1.04
CA ILE A 31 17.79 -6.19 -1.60
C ILE A 31 17.03 -5.29 -0.61
N VAL A 32 16.80 -4.05 -1.02
CA VAL A 32 15.61 -3.30 -0.63
C VAL A 32 14.96 -2.99 -1.96
N SER A 33 13.83 -3.62 -2.28
CA SER A 33 13.08 -3.30 -3.49
C SER A 33 12.41 -1.94 -3.30
N VAL A 34 13.21 -0.88 -3.38
CA VAL A 34 12.72 0.45 -3.68
C VAL A 34 12.41 0.43 -5.17
N TYR A 35 11.13 0.31 -5.52
CA TYR A 35 10.71 0.58 -6.89
C TYR A 35 10.86 2.08 -7.13
N ILE A 36 11.99 2.48 -7.71
CA ILE A 36 12.15 3.81 -8.30
C ILE A 36 11.25 3.80 -9.53
N LEU A 37 10.19 4.61 -9.50
CA LEU A 37 9.34 4.90 -10.65
C LEU A 37 10.20 5.66 -11.67
N GLU A 38 10.89 4.95 -12.57
CA GLU A 38 11.51 5.55 -13.74
C GLU A 38 10.42 5.95 -14.75
N ASP A 39 9.69 7.03 -14.45
CA ASP A 39 8.92 7.80 -15.44
C ASP A 39 8.67 9.26 -14.95
N ASP A 40 9.60 9.81 -14.18
CA ASP A 40 9.58 11.20 -13.69
C ASP A 40 9.75 12.26 -14.80
N GLU A 41 10.02 11.88 -16.05
CA GLU A 41 10.34 12.84 -17.11
C GLU A 41 9.15 13.50 -17.82
N LYS A 42 7.91 13.19 -17.42
CA LYS A 42 6.71 13.90 -17.90
C LYS A 42 5.82 14.43 -16.78
N MET A 43 6.43 14.85 -15.68
CA MET A 43 5.83 15.89 -14.85
C MET A 43 5.92 17.22 -15.62
N LEU A 44 4.78 17.88 -15.83
CA LEU A 44 4.70 19.24 -16.41
C LEU A 44 5.78 20.12 -15.76
N LYS A 45 6.78 20.54 -16.53
CA LYS A 45 7.83 21.48 -16.08
C LYS A 45 7.22 22.85 -15.84
N SER A 46 6.47 22.97 -14.76
CA SER A 46 5.85 24.21 -14.30
C SER A 46 6.83 24.89 -13.36
N LYS A 47 7.15 26.17 -13.60
CA LYS A 47 7.94 27.00 -12.67
C LYS A 47 7.20 27.35 -11.38
N ARG A 48 6.02 26.79 -11.14
CA ARG A 48 5.21 27.08 -9.97
C ARG A 48 5.59 26.11 -8.87
N THR A 49 6.06 26.65 -7.76
CA THR A 49 6.06 25.91 -6.49
C THR A 49 4.60 25.60 -6.12
N PRO A 50 4.32 24.39 -5.61
CA PRO A 50 2.99 24.08 -5.11
C PRO A 50 2.62 25.07 -4.00
N ILE A 51 1.35 25.51 -4.01
CA ILE A 51 0.82 26.47 -3.02
C ILE A 51 0.98 25.89 -1.61
N LEU A 52 0.84 24.57 -1.51
CA LEU A 52 0.99 23.85 -0.26
C LEU A 52 2.36 23.17 -0.24
N PRO A 53 3.11 23.28 0.88
CA PRO A 53 4.28 22.44 1.08
C PRO A 53 3.85 20.97 1.02
N PRO A 54 4.74 20.05 0.60
CA PRO A 54 4.44 18.64 0.63
C PRO A 54 4.11 18.24 2.08
N PRO A 55 3.09 17.40 2.31
CA PRO A 55 2.74 16.96 3.65
C PRO A 55 3.92 16.16 4.21
N THR A 56 4.47 16.62 5.32
CA THR A 56 5.44 15.85 6.11
C THR A 56 4.67 14.89 7.02
N PRO A 57 4.98 13.58 7.05
CA PRO A 57 4.38 12.69 8.02
C PRO A 57 4.87 13.09 9.42
N GLU A 58 3.97 13.58 10.26
CA GLU A 58 4.27 13.99 11.65
C GLU A 58 4.09 12.83 12.65
N LYS A 59 3.42 11.76 12.21
CA LYS A 59 2.87 10.71 13.06
C LYS A 59 3.23 9.32 12.56
N LYS A 60 3.41 8.40 13.50
CA LYS A 60 3.61 6.97 13.29
C LYS A 60 2.38 6.22 13.78
N TYR A 61 2.06 5.12 13.11
CA TYR A 61 0.93 4.25 13.46
C TYR A 61 1.43 2.85 13.76
N GLU A 62 0.94 2.26 14.85
CA GLU A 62 1.20 0.87 15.22
C GLU A 62 -0.14 0.14 15.29
N ILE A 63 -0.20 -1.02 14.64
CA ILE A 63 -1.43 -1.80 14.49
C ILE A 63 -1.31 -3.03 15.38
N PHE A 64 -2.32 -3.26 16.20
CA PHE A 64 -2.42 -4.42 17.07
C PHE A 64 -3.63 -5.23 16.69
N ILE A 65 -3.47 -6.56 16.68
CA ILE A 65 -4.54 -7.50 16.43
C ILE A 65 -4.52 -8.55 17.53
N ASP A 66 -5.63 -8.66 18.26
CA ASP A 66 -5.87 -9.77 19.16
C ASP A 66 -6.32 -10.98 18.33
N SER A 67 -5.44 -11.97 18.20
CA SER A 67 -5.68 -13.19 17.43
C SER A 67 -6.77 -14.07 18.03
N GLU A 68 -6.96 -14.04 19.36
CA GLU A 68 -7.96 -14.83 20.05
C GLU A 68 -9.35 -14.26 19.86
N GLN A 69 -9.50 -12.94 19.74
CA GLN A 69 -10.77 -12.28 19.48
C GLN A 69 -11.11 -12.18 17.99
N CYS A 70 -10.10 -12.11 17.12
CA CYS A 70 -10.30 -12.07 15.66
C CYS A 70 -11.01 -13.34 15.16
N ASP A 71 -12.03 -13.17 14.33
CA ASP A 71 -12.81 -14.26 13.73
C ASP A 71 -12.47 -14.51 12.25
N GLY A 72 -11.52 -13.74 11.70
CA GLY A 72 -11.09 -13.89 10.31
C GLY A 72 -12.10 -13.40 9.27
N CYS A 73 -13.00 -12.46 9.60
CA CYS A 73 -14.05 -11.98 8.68
C CYS A 73 -13.58 -11.17 7.44
N GLU A 74 -12.27 -10.92 7.27
CA GLU A 74 -11.66 -10.28 6.08
C GLU A 74 -12.11 -8.84 5.74
N LEU A 75 -12.96 -8.21 6.55
CA LEU A 75 -13.38 -6.81 6.33
C LEU A 75 -12.19 -5.85 6.36
N CYS A 76 -11.24 -6.06 7.26
CA CYS A 76 -10.05 -5.23 7.37
C CYS A 76 -9.13 -5.32 6.14
N LEU A 77 -9.08 -6.45 5.44
CA LEU A 77 -8.38 -6.62 4.16
C LEU A 77 -9.06 -5.76 3.08
N SER A 78 -10.37 -5.99 2.89
CA SER A 78 -11.14 -5.41 1.79
C SER A 78 -11.17 -3.88 1.80
N PHE A 79 -11.10 -3.28 2.99
CA PHE A 79 -11.15 -1.84 3.17
C PHE A 79 -9.78 -1.21 3.43
N CYS A 80 -8.69 -1.97 3.47
CA CYS A 80 -7.38 -1.35 3.63
C CYS A 80 -6.94 -0.71 2.29
N PRO A 81 -6.83 0.62 2.16
CA PRO A 81 -6.41 1.25 0.90
C PRO A 81 -4.94 0.99 0.55
N LYS A 82 -4.20 0.32 1.44
CA LYS A 82 -2.77 0.01 1.31
C LYS A 82 -2.50 -1.49 1.23
N ASP A 83 -3.54 -2.33 1.35
CA ASP A 83 -3.42 -3.78 1.30
C ASP A 83 -2.31 -4.33 2.24
N ILE A 84 -2.27 -3.84 3.48
CA ILE A 84 -1.20 -4.19 4.47
C ILE A 84 -1.60 -5.28 5.46
N ILE A 85 -2.81 -5.82 5.34
CA ILE A 85 -3.35 -6.86 6.23
C ILE A 85 -3.60 -8.10 5.37
N GLU A 86 -3.30 -9.29 5.90
CA GLU A 86 -3.64 -10.58 5.31
C GLU A 86 -4.31 -11.49 6.36
N ILE A 87 -4.86 -12.63 5.94
CA ILE A 87 -5.28 -13.69 6.86
C ILE A 87 -4.11 -14.66 7.07
N SER A 88 -3.91 -15.12 8.31
CA SER A 88 -2.92 -16.13 8.64
C SER A 88 -3.15 -17.39 7.80
N LYS A 89 -2.09 -17.96 7.20
CA LYS A 89 -2.20 -19.17 6.37
C LYS A 89 -1.96 -20.44 7.16
N ASP A 90 -0.98 -20.40 8.07
CA ASP A 90 -0.49 -21.58 8.80
C ASP A 90 -0.72 -21.46 10.32
N GLU A 91 -1.28 -20.34 10.79
CA GLU A 91 -1.53 -20.05 12.20
C GLU A 91 -3.03 -20.00 12.48
N PHE A 92 -3.41 -20.54 13.64
CA PHE A 92 -4.78 -20.60 14.14
C PHE A 92 -4.81 -20.17 15.60
N ASN A 93 -5.90 -19.54 16.02
CA ASN A 93 -6.16 -19.24 17.42
C ASN A 93 -6.73 -20.47 18.18
N SER A 94 -7.01 -20.32 19.47
CA SER A 94 -7.58 -21.42 20.29
C SER A 94 -8.92 -21.97 19.79
N ARG A 95 -9.64 -21.20 18.95
CA ARG A 95 -10.92 -21.56 18.33
C ARG A 95 -10.75 -22.21 16.95
N MET A 96 -9.52 -22.52 16.54
CA MET A 96 -9.18 -23.06 15.22
C MET A 96 -9.59 -22.14 14.05
N LEU A 97 -9.59 -20.83 14.28
CA LEU A 97 -9.85 -19.83 13.24
C LEU A 97 -8.54 -19.19 12.79
N HIS A 98 -8.45 -18.94 11.48
CA HIS A 98 -7.45 -18.01 10.96
C HIS A 98 -7.80 -16.58 11.38
N TYR A 99 -6.78 -15.77 11.62
CA TYR A 99 -6.93 -14.40 12.08
C TYR A 99 -6.17 -13.43 11.18
N ALA A 100 -6.54 -12.16 11.25
CA ALA A 100 -5.86 -11.11 10.51
C ALA A 100 -4.43 -10.89 11.04
N ILE A 101 -3.48 -10.73 10.14
CA ILE A 101 -2.07 -10.40 10.42
C ILE A 101 -1.65 -9.19 9.61
N VAL A 102 -0.73 -8.38 10.14
CA VAL A 102 -0.22 -7.19 9.45
C VAL A 102 1.10 -7.54 8.77
N ILE A 103 1.16 -7.41 7.44
CA ILE A 103 2.33 -7.78 6.64
C ILE A 103 3.29 -6.61 6.40
N LYS A 104 2.78 -5.38 6.41
CA LYS A 104 3.53 -4.14 6.10
C LYS A 104 3.11 -2.99 7.02
N PRO A 105 3.40 -3.07 8.34
CA PRO A 105 2.93 -2.08 9.30
C PRO A 105 3.42 -0.65 8.99
N GLU A 106 4.59 -0.51 8.39
CA GLU A 106 5.21 0.78 8.02
C GLU A 106 4.45 1.55 6.92
N GLU A 107 3.63 0.88 6.12
CA GLU A 107 2.83 1.51 5.06
C GLU A 107 1.46 2.01 5.58
N CYS A 108 1.16 1.81 6.87
CA CYS A 108 -0.09 2.24 7.47
C CYS A 108 -0.26 3.77 7.41
N ALA A 109 -1.33 4.21 6.76
CA ALA A 109 -1.69 5.62 6.66
C ALA A 109 -2.52 6.15 7.86
N GLY A 110 -2.80 5.32 8.87
CA GLY A 110 -3.58 5.74 10.05
C GLY A 110 -5.05 6.08 9.78
N CYS A 111 -5.64 5.61 8.68
CA CYS A 111 -7.03 5.94 8.31
C CYS A 111 -8.10 5.34 9.26
N ARG A 112 -7.73 4.31 10.04
CA ARG A 112 -8.58 3.61 11.01
C ARG A 112 -9.87 3.01 10.43
N GLN A 113 -9.87 2.63 9.14
CA GLN A 113 -11.03 1.93 8.55
C GLN A 113 -11.15 0.51 9.09
N CYS A 114 -10.05 -0.23 9.16
CA CYS A 114 -10.01 -1.58 9.72
C CYS A 114 -10.47 -1.63 11.19
N GLU A 115 -10.08 -0.65 12.00
CA GLU A 115 -10.50 -0.53 13.41
C GLU A 115 -12.02 -0.31 13.53
N ARG A 116 -12.58 0.63 12.75
CA ARG A 116 -14.01 0.97 12.80
C ARG A 116 -14.93 -0.11 12.24
N LEU A 117 -14.46 -0.89 11.27
CA LEU A 117 -15.24 -1.92 10.61
C LEU A 117 -15.15 -3.29 11.29
N CYS A 118 -14.22 -3.47 12.24
CA CYS A 118 -14.03 -4.74 12.91
C CYS A 118 -15.25 -5.08 13.79
N PRO A 119 -16.02 -6.14 13.47
CA PRO A 119 -17.22 -6.47 14.22
C PRO A 119 -16.91 -7.04 15.61
N THR A 120 -15.73 -7.66 15.78
CA THR A 120 -15.27 -8.25 17.04
C THR A 120 -14.42 -7.28 17.87
N VAL A 121 -14.11 -6.09 17.35
CA VAL A 121 -13.23 -5.10 18.00
C VAL A 121 -11.86 -5.67 18.37
N SER A 122 -11.36 -6.63 17.59
CA SER A 122 -10.09 -7.31 17.82
C SER A 122 -8.86 -6.58 17.25
N LEU A 123 -9.04 -5.40 16.65
CA LEU A 123 -7.97 -4.62 16.01
C LEU A 123 -8.02 -3.17 16.47
N TYR A 124 -6.88 -2.63 16.87
CA TYR A 124 -6.74 -1.22 17.28
C TYR A 124 -5.46 -0.59 16.73
N ILE A 125 -5.49 0.74 16.56
CA ILE A 125 -4.35 1.52 16.05
C ILE A 125 -3.88 2.51 17.11
N LEU A 126 -2.60 2.41 17.49
CA LEU A 126 -1.92 3.42 18.28
C LEU A 126 -1.27 4.45 17.37
N GLU A 127 -1.33 5.71 17.78
CA GLU A 127 -0.81 6.86 17.05
C GLU A 127 0.21 7.56 17.95
N THR A 128 1.42 7.75 17.44
CA THR A 128 2.55 8.38 18.15
C THR A 128 3.17 9.49 17.32
N ASP A 129 3.61 10.56 17.96
CA ASP A 129 4.30 11.65 17.29
C ASP A 129 5.77 11.29 17.05
N ILE A 130 6.29 11.57 15.85
CA ILE A 130 7.67 11.20 15.47
C ILE A 130 8.73 12.04 16.23
N LYS A 131 8.31 13.11 16.92
CA LYS A 131 9.20 14.05 17.62
C LYS A 131 9.87 13.48 18.88
N GLU A 132 9.42 12.34 19.42
CA GLU A 132 9.87 11.83 20.73
C GLU A 132 11.04 10.84 20.68
N VAL A 133 11.48 10.37 19.52
CA VAL A 133 12.42 9.22 19.43
C VAL A 133 13.91 9.61 19.54
N ASN A 134 14.27 10.90 19.64
CA ASN A 134 15.68 11.34 19.62
C ASN A 134 16.28 11.74 20.99
N ASN A 135 15.64 11.45 22.12
CA ASN A 135 16.22 11.71 23.44
C ASN A 135 16.30 10.42 24.28
N SER A 136 17.25 9.56 23.94
CA SER A 136 17.81 8.58 24.88
C SER A 136 19.26 8.27 24.49
N GLU A 137 20.16 8.93 25.22
CA GLU A 137 21.58 8.61 25.53
C GLU A 137 22.63 8.60 24.40
#